data_AF-A0A822J1A4-F1
#
_entry.id   AF-A0A822J1A4-F1
#
_cell.length_a   1.000
_cell.length_b   1.000
_cell.length_c   1.000
_cell.angle_alpha   90.00
_cell.angle_beta   90.00
_cell.angle_gamma   90.00
#
_symmetry.space_group_name_H-M   'P 1'
#
loop_
_entity.id
_entity.type
_entity.pdbx_description
1 polymer ?
#
loop_
_entity_poly.entity_id
_entity_poly.type
_entity_poly.pdbx_seq_one_letter_code
_entity_poly.pdbx_strand_id
1 'polypeptide(L)'
;MKQANRDAAKFLSRGFKLPLAVSMRAYHVDENGNIYEPGKLQAWNESVTLLINQEPNYLDAFKPLPSNPRLYTLKLRNINLLGQTGINILPSLEPWIATFNAWAINVEGEFVVFEVQDIDNEVHPDPIFGHEAQVYVRKEDFGIIDKVTGLPIGDNIPIKFNFTTGTFIVVPPGKILGIGDKNIINPIEETDGYKVIR
;
A
#
# COMPACT_ATOMS: atom_id res chain seq x y z
N MET A 1 -10.99 -14.68 12.54
CA MET A 1 -9.63 -14.11 12.31
C MET A 1 -8.79 -14.88 11.29
N LYS A 2 -8.37 -16.13 11.55
CA LYS A 2 -7.50 -16.89 10.59
C LYS A 2 -8.11 -17.12 9.19
N GLN A 3 -9.44 -17.21 9.07
CA GLN A 3 -10.14 -17.33 7.80
C GLN A 3 -10.13 -15.99 7.04
N ALA A 4 -10.55 -14.90 7.69
CA ALA A 4 -10.59 -13.56 7.10
C ALA A 4 -9.20 -13.05 6.66
N ASN A 5 -8.15 -13.26 7.46
CA ASN A 5 -6.78 -12.90 7.06
C ASN A 5 -6.30 -13.75 5.87
N ARG A 6 -6.72 -15.02 5.80
CA ARG A 6 -6.39 -15.91 4.68
C ARG A 6 -7.12 -15.49 3.41
N ASP A 7 -8.38 -15.10 3.52
CA ASP A 7 -9.21 -14.67 2.38
C ASP A 7 -8.77 -13.28 1.88
N ALA A 8 -8.49 -12.35 2.79
CA ALA A 8 -7.95 -11.02 2.45
C ALA A 8 -6.57 -11.11 1.81
N ALA A 9 -5.65 -11.89 2.36
CA ALA A 9 -4.31 -12.01 1.76
C ALA A 9 -4.29 -12.93 0.53
N LYS A 10 -5.24 -13.86 0.36
CA LYS A 10 -5.46 -14.59 -0.91
C LYS A 10 -6.08 -13.68 -1.97
N PHE A 11 -6.92 -12.73 -1.59
CA PHE A 11 -7.46 -11.70 -2.48
C PHE A 11 -6.36 -10.71 -2.92
N LEU A 12 -5.56 -10.22 -1.97
CA LEU A 12 -4.42 -9.34 -2.24
C LEU A 12 -3.32 -10.03 -3.06
N SER A 13 -2.98 -11.28 -2.74
CA SER A 13 -1.91 -12.02 -3.45
C SER A 13 -2.30 -12.51 -4.84
N ARG A 14 -3.59 -12.76 -5.11
CA ARG A 14 -4.07 -13.18 -6.43
C ARG A 14 -4.51 -12.03 -7.32
N GLY A 15 -4.79 -10.85 -6.77
CA GLY A 15 -5.56 -9.83 -7.49
C GLY A 15 -5.09 -8.39 -7.35
N PHE A 16 -4.05 -8.08 -6.56
CA PHE A 16 -3.57 -6.69 -6.42
C PHE A 16 -2.38 -6.33 -7.32
N LYS A 17 -2.22 -7.06 -8.43
CA LYS A 17 -1.69 -6.43 -9.64
C LYS A 17 -2.85 -5.64 -10.21
N LEU A 18 -2.94 -4.37 -9.84
CA LEU A 18 -3.88 -3.43 -10.47
C LEU A 18 -3.09 -2.74 -11.58
N PRO A 19 -3.01 -3.30 -12.80
CA PRO A 19 -2.66 -2.50 -13.95
C PRO A 19 -3.71 -1.41 -14.06
N LEU A 20 -3.38 -0.23 -13.56
CA LEU A 20 -4.26 0.93 -13.63
C LEU A 20 -3.81 1.72 -14.86
N ALA A 21 -4.67 1.75 -15.87
CA ALA A 21 -4.54 2.70 -16.96
C ALA A 21 -5.22 4.00 -16.52
N VAL A 22 -4.44 5.07 -16.41
CA VAL A 22 -4.96 6.41 -16.12
C VAL A 22 -4.70 7.28 -17.34
N SER A 23 -5.78 7.70 -17.99
CA SER A 23 -5.72 8.73 -19.02
C SER A 23 -5.85 10.11 -18.38
N MET A 24 -4.87 10.96 -18.60
CA MET A 24 -4.87 12.35 -18.16
C MET A 24 -4.69 13.28 -19.37
N ARG A 25 -5.17 14.52 -19.24
CA ARG A 25 -4.85 15.58 -20.20
C ARG A 25 -3.76 16.45 -19.60
N ALA A 26 -2.58 16.44 -20.22
CA ALA A 26 -1.53 17.38 -19.86
C ALA A 26 -1.69 18.65 -20.68
N TYR A 27 -1.48 19.79 -20.02
CA TYR A 27 -1.51 21.11 -20.63
C TYR A 27 -0.14 21.75 -20.44
N HIS A 28 0.39 22.34 -21.51
CA HIS A 28 1.57 23.17 -21.36
C HIS A 28 1.24 24.44 -20.57
N VAL A 29 2.04 24.73 -19.54
CA VAL A 29 1.89 25.89 -18.65
C VAL A 29 3.14 26.77 -18.68
N ASP A 30 2.96 28.07 -18.50
CA ASP A 30 4.07 29.02 -18.36
C ASP A 30 4.74 28.92 -16.97
N GLU A 31 5.82 29.69 -16.76
CA GLU A 31 6.56 29.74 -15.47
C GLU A 31 5.69 30.17 -14.28
N ASN A 32 4.52 30.79 -14.54
CA ASN A 32 3.56 31.24 -13.53
C ASN A 32 2.37 30.26 -13.37
N GLY A 33 2.36 29.13 -14.09
CA GLY A 33 1.32 28.11 -14.03
C GLY A 33 0.08 28.40 -14.89
N ASN A 34 0.10 29.42 -15.77
CA ASN A 34 -1.01 29.70 -16.67
C ASN A 34 -0.94 28.81 -17.91
N ILE A 35 -2.08 28.24 -18.30
CA ILE A 35 -2.20 27.43 -19.51
C ILE A 35 -2.05 28.32 -20.74
N TYR A 36 -1.23 27.90 -21.72
CA TYR A 36 -1.12 28.62 -22.98
C TYR A 36 -2.45 28.63 -23.74
N GLU A 37 -2.83 29.80 -24.27
CA GLU A 37 -4.08 29.94 -25.03
C GLU A 37 -4.07 29.07 -26.31
N PRO A 38 -5.21 28.43 -26.64
CA PRO A 38 -5.33 27.63 -27.87
C PRO A 38 -5.00 28.48 -29.10
N GLY A 39 -3.93 28.14 -29.82
CA GLY A 39 -3.47 28.84 -31.03
C GLY A 39 -2.08 29.46 -30.95
N LYS A 40 -1.45 29.53 -29.77
CA LYS A 40 -0.01 29.83 -29.66
C LYS A 40 0.81 28.60 -30.04
N LEU A 41 1.97 28.79 -30.68
CA LEU A 41 2.89 27.70 -31.04
C LEU A 41 3.35 26.87 -29.83
N GLN A 42 3.40 27.47 -28.64
CA GLN A 42 3.72 26.76 -27.42
C GLN A 42 2.52 26.00 -26.84
N ALA A 43 1.29 26.28 -27.26
CA ALA A 43 0.12 25.61 -26.71
C ALA A 43 0.01 24.20 -27.31
N TRP A 44 0.30 23.19 -26.50
CA TRP A 44 -0.03 21.82 -26.80
C TRP A 44 -0.87 21.21 -25.67
N ASN A 45 -1.74 20.31 -26.07
CA ASN A 45 -2.66 19.57 -25.22
C ASN A 45 -2.57 18.09 -25.62
N GLU A 46 -1.94 17.30 -24.77
CA GLU A 46 -1.75 15.87 -25.04
C GLU A 46 -2.67 15.05 -24.13
N SER A 47 -3.15 13.94 -24.66
CA SER A 47 -3.69 12.88 -23.81
C SER A 47 -2.52 11.96 -23.50
N VAL A 48 -2.26 11.73 -22.20
CA VAL A 48 -1.25 10.81 -21.73
C VAL A 48 -1.96 9.65 -21.07
N THR A 49 -1.65 8.43 -21.51
CA THR A 49 -2.18 7.19 -20.96
C THR A 49 -1.04 6.46 -20.27
N LEU A 50 -1.08 6.51 -18.94
CA LEU A 50 -0.09 5.84 -18.12
C LEU A 50 -0.61 4.46 -17.71
N LEU A 51 0.21 3.43 -17.89
CA LEU A 51 -0.01 2.13 -17.27
C LEU A 51 0.85 2.01 -16.03
N ILE A 52 0.19 1.76 -14.91
CA ILE A 52 0.84 1.53 -13.63
C ILE A 52 0.85 0.04 -13.36
N ASN A 53 2.04 -0.55 -13.27
CA ASN A 53 2.23 -1.92 -12.80
C ASN A 53 2.94 -1.90 -11.45
N GLN A 54 2.50 -2.75 -10.51
CA GLN A 54 3.03 -2.73 -9.15
C GLN A 54 3.22 -4.14 -8.59
N GLU A 55 4.32 -4.33 -7.87
CA GLU A 55 4.63 -5.55 -7.11
C GLU A 55 4.77 -5.20 -5.63
N PRO A 56 3.71 -5.39 -4.83
CA PRO A 56 3.70 -5.04 -3.42
C PRO A 56 4.58 -5.96 -2.56
N ASN A 57 5.24 -5.38 -1.56
CA ASN A 57 5.87 -6.11 -0.47
C ASN A 57 4.93 -6.19 0.72
N TYR A 58 4.61 -7.41 1.06
CA TYR A 58 3.53 -7.74 1.95
C TYR A 58 4.07 -8.12 3.35
N LEU A 59 5.21 -8.80 3.44
CA LEU A 59 5.88 -9.06 4.72
C LEU A 59 7.41 -9.14 4.62
N ASP A 60 7.98 -8.83 3.45
CA ASP A 60 9.18 -9.39 2.81
C ASP A 60 8.75 -10.35 1.68
N ALA A 61 8.94 -9.98 0.41
CA ALA A 61 8.54 -10.76 -0.76
C ALA A 61 9.18 -12.16 -0.77
N PHE A 62 10.21 -12.35 0.07
CA PHE A 62 10.96 -13.59 0.25
C PHE A 62 10.61 -14.33 1.56
N LYS A 63 9.79 -13.75 2.44
CA LYS A 63 9.39 -14.36 3.72
C LYS A 63 7.88 -14.50 3.82
N PRO A 64 7.33 -15.67 3.45
CA PRO A 64 5.90 -15.88 3.58
C PRO A 64 5.51 -16.04 5.05
N LEU A 65 4.21 -15.88 5.34
CA LEU A 65 3.68 -16.04 6.69
C LEU A 65 4.11 -17.41 7.26
N PRO A 66 4.72 -17.50 8.46
CA PRO A 66 5.22 -18.78 8.99
C PRO A 66 4.14 -19.85 9.13
N SER A 67 2.90 -19.43 9.37
CA SER A 67 1.73 -20.32 9.47
C SER A 67 1.11 -20.69 8.12
N ASN A 68 1.47 -20.00 7.02
CA ASN A 68 1.00 -20.28 5.68
C ASN A 68 1.98 -19.76 4.61
N PRO A 69 2.86 -20.63 4.06
CA PRO A 69 3.89 -20.27 3.09
C PRO A 69 3.39 -19.68 1.77
N ARG A 70 2.07 -19.73 1.50
CA ARG A 70 1.44 -19.18 0.28
C ARG A 70 0.89 -17.78 0.47
N LEU A 71 1.10 -17.19 1.64
CA LEU A 71 0.42 -15.97 2.07
C LEU A 71 1.45 -14.93 2.47
N TYR A 72 1.41 -13.79 1.79
CA TYR A 72 2.14 -12.59 2.15
C TYR A 72 1.08 -11.58 2.60
N THR A 73 1.16 -11.04 3.83
CA THR A 73 0.11 -10.17 4.42
C THR A 73 0.47 -8.69 4.30
N LEU A 74 -0.08 -7.76 5.06
CA LEU A 74 0.62 -6.48 5.26
C LEU A 74 1.43 -6.58 6.55
N LYS A 75 2.34 -5.63 6.80
CA LYS A 75 2.91 -5.46 8.13
C LYS A 75 1.83 -4.80 8.97
N LEU A 76 1.34 -5.53 9.97
CA LEU A 76 0.21 -5.08 10.78
C LEU A 76 0.64 -5.01 12.24
N ARG A 77 0.18 -3.94 12.90
CA ARG A 77 0.17 -3.80 14.35
C ARG A 77 -1.23 -3.43 14.78
N ASN A 78 -1.79 -4.20 15.68
CA ASN A 78 -3.15 -4.06 16.14
C ASN A 78 -3.16 -3.84 17.66
N ILE A 79 -3.89 -2.82 18.11
CA ILE A 79 -3.94 -2.40 19.51
C ILE A 79 -5.40 -2.17 19.88
N ASN A 80 -5.89 -2.88 20.90
CA ASN A 80 -7.20 -2.58 21.47
C ASN A 80 -7.09 -1.30 22.33
N LEU A 81 -7.87 -0.29 21.99
CA LEU A 81 -7.87 1.01 22.65
C LEU A 81 -8.64 1.00 23.98
N LEU A 82 -9.47 -0.02 24.21
CA LEU A 82 -10.39 -0.11 25.34
C LEU A 82 -9.98 -1.21 26.34
N GLY A 83 -8.71 -1.59 26.34
CA GLY A 83 -8.17 -2.65 27.18
C GLY A 83 -8.32 -4.04 26.56
N GLN A 84 -8.18 -5.09 27.38
CA GLN A 84 -8.07 -6.47 26.89
C GLN A 84 -9.35 -6.98 26.22
N THR A 85 -10.50 -6.72 26.85
CA THR A 85 -11.79 -7.30 26.48
C THR A 85 -12.81 -6.25 26.01
N GLY A 86 -12.38 -5.00 25.87
CA GLY A 86 -13.26 -3.87 25.59
C GLY A 86 -14.07 -3.43 26.80
N ILE A 87 -15.11 -2.63 26.56
CA ILE A 87 -15.98 -2.08 27.60
C ILE A 87 -17.35 -2.78 27.53
N ASN A 88 -17.82 -3.27 28.67
CA ASN A 88 -19.17 -3.82 28.79
C ASN A 88 -20.19 -2.67 28.90
N ILE A 89 -21.23 -2.72 28.06
CA ILE A 89 -22.34 -1.77 28.08
C ILE A 89 -23.46 -2.34 28.97
N LEU A 90 -23.61 -1.76 30.18
CA LEU A 90 -24.68 -1.87 31.20
C LEU A 90 -25.37 -3.25 31.47
N PRO A 91 -25.72 -3.57 32.73
CA PRO A 91 -25.08 -3.23 34.00
C PRO A 91 -23.81 -4.08 34.22
N SER A 92 -22.96 -3.66 35.16
CA SER A 92 -21.60 -4.19 35.40
C SER A 92 -21.51 -5.62 35.97
N LEU A 93 -22.65 -6.27 36.22
CA LEU A 93 -22.77 -7.67 36.66
C LEU A 93 -23.95 -8.30 35.91
N GLU A 94 -23.86 -9.62 35.66
CA GLU A 94 -24.72 -10.36 34.74
C GLU A 94 -26.21 -9.97 34.76
N PRO A 95 -26.87 -9.82 33.59
CA PRO A 95 -26.31 -9.83 32.23
C PRO A 95 -25.98 -8.41 31.73
N TRP A 96 -24.77 -8.20 31.17
CA TRP A 96 -24.49 -7.02 30.34
C TRP A 96 -25.12 -7.19 28.95
N ILE A 97 -25.43 -6.10 28.26
CA ILE A 97 -26.18 -6.14 26.99
C ILE A 97 -25.26 -6.36 25.79
N ALA A 98 -24.05 -5.80 25.84
CA ALA A 98 -23.07 -5.93 24.78
C ALA A 98 -21.67 -5.60 25.28
N THR A 99 -20.66 -6.01 24.53
CA THR A 99 -19.27 -5.57 24.72
C THR A 99 -18.85 -4.75 23.51
N PHE A 100 -18.28 -3.58 23.76
CA PHE A 100 -17.76 -2.68 22.74
C PHE A 100 -16.23 -2.72 22.72
N ASN A 101 -15.65 -2.93 21.54
CA ASN A 101 -14.21 -2.83 21.34
C ASN A 101 -13.91 -1.78 20.26
N ALA A 102 -12.80 -1.08 20.46
CA ALA A 102 -12.22 -0.19 19.48
C ALA A 102 -10.76 -0.59 19.30
N TRP A 103 -10.35 -0.81 18.05
CA TRP A 103 -8.99 -1.21 17.72
C TRP A 103 -8.36 -0.17 16.81
N ALA A 104 -7.12 0.18 17.12
CA ALA A 104 -6.23 0.90 16.22
C ALA A 104 -5.35 -0.11 15.48
N ILE A 105 -5.41 -0.06 14.15
CA ILE A 105 -4.67 -0.93 13.25
C ILE A 105 -3.69 -0.04 12.48
N ASN A 106 -2.40 -0.20 12.77
CA ASN A 106 -1.33 0.38 11.99
C ASN A 106 -0.96 -0.60 10.88
N VAL A 107 -0.91 -0.07 9.66
CA VAL A 107 -0.61 -0.82 8.45
C VAL A 107 0.62 -0.21 7.81
N GLU A 108 1.60 -1.04 7.52
CA GLU A 108 2.76 -0.67 6.72
C GLU A 108 2.87 -1.60 5.51
N GLY A 109 3.27 -1.02 4.38
CA GLY A 109 3.52 -1.75 3.15
C GLY A 109 4.44 -0.95 2.24
N GLU A 110 4.88 -1.59 1.16
CA GLU A 110 5.69 -0.94 0.14
C GLU A 110 5.42 -1.60 -1.21
N PHE A 111 5.77 -0.94 -2.31
CA PHE A 111 5.82 -1.51 -3.64
C PHE A 111 7.28 -1.78 -3.98
N VAL A 112 7.69 -3.05 -4.00
CA VAL A 112 9.06 -3.49 -4.33
C VAL A 112 9.44 -3.03 -5.73
N VAL A 113 8.47 -3.15 -6.64
CA VAL A 113 8.57 -2.63 -7.99
C VAL A 113 7.34 -1.78 -8.24
N PHE A 114 7.55 -0.55 -8.66
CA PHE A 114 6.51 0.32 -9.15
C PHE A 114 6.94 0.82 -10.53
N GLU A 115 6.15 0.47 -11.53
CA GLU A 115 6.45 0.68 -12.93
C GLU A 115 5.37 1.56 -13.54
N VAL A 116 5.79 2.62 -14.22
CA VAL A 116 4.93 3.51 -15.00
C VAL A 116 5.39 3.44 -16.44
N GLN A 117 4.50 2.99 -17.32
CA GLN A 117 4.74 2.97 -18.76
C GLN A 117 3.90 4.07 -19.41
N ASP A 118 4.53 4.85 -20.28
CA ASP A 118 3.79 5.70 -21.21
C ASP A 118 3.38 4.87 -22.43
N ILE A 119 2.08 4.78 -22.69
CA ILE A 119 1.51 4.02 -23.81
C ILE A 119 1.12 4.96 -24.96
N ASP A 120 1.18 6.28 -24.79
CA ASP A 120 0.83 7.18 -25.88
C ASP A 120 1.91 7.20 -26.98
N ASN A 121 1.47 7.56 -28.18
CA ASN A 121 2.12 7.25 -29.46
C ASN A 121 3.40 8.06 -29.77
N GLU A 122 4.05 8.66 -28.76
CA GLU A 122 5.36 9.33 -28.85
C GLU A 122 6.45 8.49 -28.18
N VAL A 123 6.55 7.26 -28.65
CA VAL A 123 7.54 6.26 -28.25
C VAL A 123 8.92 6.58 -28.83
N HIS A 124 9.98 6.16 -28.12
CA HIS A 124 11.34 6.26 -28.66
C HIS A 124 11.47 5.31 -29.87
N PRO A 125 11.99 5.79 -31.01
CA PRO A 125 12.13 4.95 -32.20
C PRO A 125 13.23 3.90 -31.97
N ASP A 126 12.85 2.63 -31.95
CA ASP A 126 13.78 1.49 -31.89
C ASP A 126 13.98 0.91 -33.30
N PRO A 127 15.23 0.79 -33.80
CA PRO A 127 15.49 0.30 -35.16
C PRO A 127 15.06 -1.16 -35.44
N ILE A 128 14.87 -1.97 -34.40
CA ILE A 128 14.57 -3.40 -34.48
C ILE A 128 13.08 -3.65 -34.19
N PHE A 129 12.50 -2.96 -33.20
CA PHE A 129 11.13 -3.16 -32.75
C PHE A 129 10.16 -2.04 -33.18
N GLY A 130 10.66 -1.01 -33.84
CA GLY A 130 9.91 0.14 -34.37
C GLY A 130 9.62 1.20 -33.32
N HIS A 131 9.05 0.79 -32.19
CA HIS A 131 8.53 1.70 -31.16
C HIS A 131 8.80 1.12 -29.76
N GLU A 132 9.57 1.83 -28.93
CA GLU A 132 9.81 1.47 -27.52
C GLU A 132 9.12 2.46 -26.59
N ALA A 133 8.20 1.95 -25.76
CA ALA A 133 7.53 2.73 -24.73
C ALA A 133 8.53 3.21 -23.67
N GLN A 134 8.42 4.47 -23.25
CA GLN A 134 9.21 4.96 -22.13
C GLN A 134 8.68 4.36 -20.82
N VAL A 135 9.55 3.66 -20.11
CA VAL A 135 9.20 2.99 -18.84
C VAL A 135 10.03 3.54 -17.69
N TYR A 136 9.33 4.01 -16.65
CA TYR A 136 9.93 4.45 -15.40
C TYR A 136 9.72 3.37 -14.34
N VAL A 137 10.81 2.82 -13.81
CA VAL A 137 10.77 1.78 -12.77
C VAL A 137 11.40 2.27 -11.48
N ARG A 138 10.60 2.30 -10.42
CA ARG A 138 11.04 2.42 -9.02
C ARG A 138 11.23 1.01 -8.47
N LYS A 139 12.49 0.64 -8.25
CA LYS A 139 12.92 -0.60 -7.59
C LYS A 139 14.16 -0.31 -6.76
N GLU A 140 14.47 -1.18 -5.81
CA GLU A 140 15.71 -1.04 -5.02
C GLU A 140 16.93 -1.19 -5.94
N ASP A 141 17.65 -0.09 -6.15
CA ASP A 141 18.86 -0.02 -6.95
C ASP A 141 19.74 1.13 -6.43
N PHE A 142 20.96 0.82 -6.00
CA PHE A 142 21.83 1.75 -5.28
C PHE A 142 23.00 2.18 -6.15
N GLY A 143 23.43 3.43 -6.00
CA GLY A 143 24.56 3.98 -6.73
C GLY A 143 24.25 4.14 -8.22
N ILE A 144 23.10 4.71 -8.55
CA ILE A 144 22.75 5.03 -9.93
C ILE A 144 23.72 6.08 -10.44
N ILE A 145 24.37 5.77 -11.57
CA ILE A 145 25.33 6.64 -12.25
C ILE A 145 24.70 7.17 -13.52
N ASP A 146 24.87 8.47 -13.76
CA ASP A 146 24.56 9.08 -15.04
C ASP A 146 25.45 8.49 -16.13
N LYS A 147 24.85 7.86 -17.14
CA LYS A 147 25.59 7.26 -18.27
C LYS A 147 26.34 8.30 -19.11
N VAL A 148 25.92 9.56 -19.08
CA VAL A 148 26.52 10.64 -19.87
C VAL A 148 27.68 11.30 -19.11
N THR A 149 27.48 11.63 -17.83
CA THR A 149 28.49 12.35 -17.04
C THR A 149 29.39 11.44 -16.19
N GLY A 150 28.99 10.19 -15.98
CA GLY A 150 29.70 9.24 -15.10
C GLY A 150 29.60 9.59 -13.61
N LEU A 151 28.76 10.56 -13.25
CA LEU A 151 28.57 11.01 -11.87
C LEU A 151 27.40 10.29 -11.20
N PRO A 152 27.44 10.08 -9.87
CA PRO A 152 26.33 9.49 -9.13
C PRO A 152 25.13 10.44 -9.12
N ILE A 153 23.97 9.93 -9.52
CA ILE A 153 22.67 10.64 -9.48
C ILE A 153 21.97 10.38 -8.13
N GLY A 154 22.22 9.21 -7.53
CA GLY A 154 21.67 8.83 -6.23
C GLY A 154 21.16 7.40 -6.22
N ASP A 155 20.24 7.11 -5.32
CA ASP A 155 19.66 5.78 -5.14
C ASP A 155 18.20 5.75 -5.58
N ASN A 156 17.80 4.64 -6.18
CA ASN A 156 16.41 4.31 -6.42
C ASN A 156 15.90 3.46 -5.26
N ILE A 157 14.91 3.98 -4.54
CA ILE A 157 14.29 3.26 -3.41
C ILE A 157 12.82 2.93 -3.72
N PRO A 158 12.33 1.77 -3.25
CA PRO A 158 10.92 1.37 -3.33
C PRO A 158 9.97 2.41 -2.71
N ILE A 159 8.74 2.47 -3.21
CA ILE A 159 7.70 3.34 -2.65
C ILE A 159 7.16 2.68 -1.37
N LYS A 160 7.26 3.37 -0.23
CA LYS A 160 6.77 2.89 1.06
C LYS A 160 5.54 3.69 1.50
N PHE A 161 4.57 3.03 2.11
CA PHE A 161 3.39 3.66 2.67
C PHE A 161 3.10 3.14 4.08
N ASN A 162 2.53 4.01 4.90
CA ASN A 162 1.95 3.66 6.18
C ASN A 162 0.63 4.39 6.35
N PHE A 163 -0.30 3.76 7.06
CA PHE A 163 -1.52 4.42 7.50
C PHE A 163 -2.05 3.76 8.78
N THR A 164 -2.78 4.55 9.56
CA THR A 164 -3.50 4.05 10.73
C THR A 164 -4.98 4.06 10.40
N THR A 165 -5.64 2.94 10.67
CA THR A 165 -7.10 2.80 10.57
C THR A 165 -7.68 2.31 11.88
N GLY A 166 -8.97 2.52 12.07
CA GLY A 166 -9.71 2.10 13.26
C GLY A 166 -10.81 1.12 12.91
N THR A 167 -11.07 0.15 13.78
CA THR A 167 -12.29 -0.66 13.70
C THR A 167 -13.03 -0.66 15.02
N PHE A 168 -14.34 -0.53 14.93
CA PHE A 168 -15.25 -0.52 16.07
C PHE A 168 -16.17 -1.72 15.94
N ILE A 169 -16.26 -2.52 17.00
CA ILE A 169 -17.12 -3.70 17.01
C ILE A 169 -17.99 -3.70 18.27
N VAL A 170 -19.26 -4.04 18.07
CA VAL A 170 -20.21 -4.33 19.15
C VAL A 170 -20.53 -5.80 19.04
N VAL A 171 -20.33 -6.53 20.13
CA VAL A 171 -20.63 -7.96 20.20
C VAL A 171 -21.71 -8.22 21.25
N PRO A 172 -22.62 -9.19 21.02
CA PRO A 172 -23.60 -9.61 22.01
C PRO A 172 -22.96 -10.10 23.32
N PRO A 173 -23.75 -10.26 24.39
CA PRO A 173 -23.27 -10.84 25.65
C PRO A 173 -22.73 -12.25 25.40
N GLY A 174 -21.64 -12.59 26.07
CA GLY A 174 -20.93 -13.85 25.88
C GLY A 174 -20.19 -14.29 27.14
N LYS A 175 -19.11 -15.08 27.00
CA LYS A 175 -18.29 -15.48 28.16
C LYS A 175 -17.69 -14.24 28.84
N ILE A 176 -17.56 -14.27 30.17
CA ILE A 176 -17.01 -13.18 31.02
C ILE A 176 -15.64 -12.68 30.55
N LEU A 177 -14.84 -13.56 29.94
CA LEU A 177 -13.54 -13.21 29.35
C LEU A 177 -13.65 -12.32 28.09
N GLY A 178 -14.86 -11.92 27.69
CA GLY A 178 -15.11 -11.02 26.58
C GLY A 178 -14.65 -11.54 25.22
N ILE A 179 -14.74 -10.65 24.23
CA ILE A 179 -14.14 -10.83 22.91
C ILE A 179 -13.07 -9.74 22.79
N GLY A 180 -11.81 -10.16 22.77
CA GLY A 180 -10.66 -9.26 22.78
C GLY A 180 -9.34 -10.03 22.89
N ASP A 181 -8.24 -9.30 23.00
CA ASP A 181 -6.91 -9.90 23.13
C ASP A 181 -6.76 -10.53 24.51
N LYS A 182 -6.43 -11.83 24.53
CA LYS A 182 -6.31 -12.63 25.75
C LYS A 182 -4.91 -12.61 26.32
N ASN A 183 -3.97 -11.93 25.65
CA ASN A 183 -2.60 -11.84 26.12
C ASN A 183 -2.45 -10.68 27.10
N ILE A 184 -2.45 -11.01 28.40
CA ILE A 184 -2.39 -10.04 29.52
C ILE A 184 -1.03 -9.32 29.58
N ILE A 185 0.03 -9.94 29.06
CA ILE A 185 1.41 -9.44 29.18
C ILE A 185 1.79 -8.55 28.00
N ASN A 186 1.27 -8.85 26.80
CA ASN A 186 1.51 -8.05 25.61
C ASN A 186 0.20 -7.91 24.80
N PRO A 187 -0.59 -6.85 25.05
CA PRO A 187 -1.89 -6.62 24.38
C PRO A 187 -1.73 -6.03 22.97
N ILE A 188 -0.50 -5.94 22.48
CA ILE A 188 -0.16 -5.44 21.15
C ILE A 188 0.08 -6.66 20.26
N GLU A 189 -0.77 -6.84 19.26
CA GLU A 189 -0.62 -7.89 18.26
C GLU A 189 0.17 -7.35 17.06
N GLU A 190 1.37 -7.88 16.84
CA GLU A 190 2.23 -7.51 15.73
C GLU A 190 2.49 -8.71 14.82
N THR A 191 2.52 -8.47 13.51
CA THR A 191 3.09 -9.43 12.57
C THR A 191 4.61 -9.42 12.67
N ASP A 192 5.27 -10.56 12.45
CA ASP A 192 6.74 -10.69 12.49
C ASP A 192 7.50 -9.64 11.63
N GLY A 193 6.88 -9.13 10.57
CA GLY A 193 7.47 -8.12 9.68
C GLY A 193 7.27 -6.67 10.11
N TYR A 194 6.46 -6.41 11.15
CA TYR A 194 6.24 -5.07 11.68
C TYR A 194 7.46 -4.66 12.50
N LYS A 195 8.40 -3.95 11.87
CA LYS A 195 9.53 -3.31 12.53
C LYS A 195 9.20 -1.83 12.59
N VAL A 196 9.22 -1.23 13.78
CA VAL A 196 9.09 0.22 13.93
C VAL A 196 10.18 0.86 13.06
N ILE A 197 9.78 1.47 11.94
CA ILE A 197 10.67 2.25 11.10
C ILE A 197 11.07 3.46 11.95
N ARG A 198 12.34 3.50 12.40
CA ARG A 198 12.95 4.66 13.04
C ARG A 198 13.51 5.59 11.98
#